data_AF-A0A8H7WEG3-F1
#
_entry.id   AF-A0A8H7WEG3-F1
#
_cell.length_a   1.000
_cell.length_b   1.000
_cell.length_c   1.000
_cell.angle_alpha   90.00
_cell.angle_beta   90.00
_cell.angle_gamma   90.00
#
_symmetry.space_group_name_H-M   'P 1'
#
loop_
_entity.id
_entity.type
_entity.pdbx_description
1 polymer ?
#
loop_
_entity_poly.entity_id
_entity_poly.type
_entity_poly.pdbx_seq_one_letter_code
_entity_poly.pdbx_strand_id
1 'polypeptide(L)'
;MFPYFLHTLTTNLSTLWTSHTFTPYLSAFPSSHTTSPSTFLSHINHLVSTDTKTAPLKNLQGYIWLSGYESGELKCPLFKDVLPAFKRWREQGKRIVIYSSGSVAAQKLLFRYTEDGDLTGFLEGYFDTVNAGMKGERESYTKIFEAMREVEGDGKSVEDIGRWLFCSDRVEEVDAAREAGMQAVVVVREGNAPLSEGDRERHVLVEGVDEIGSVEVK
;
A
#
# COMPACT_ATOMS: atom_id res chain seq x y z
N MET A 1 1.11 8.20 9.46
CA MET A 1 2.49 7.65 9.42
C MET A 1 3.59 8.73 9.28
N PHE A 2 3.45 9.75 8.41
CA PHE A 2 4.45 10.82 8.28
C PHE A 2 4.70 11.65 9.56
N PRO A 3 3.68 12.04 10.34
CA PRO A 3 3.90 12.73 11.61
C PRO A 3 4.72 11.90 12.59
N TYR A 4 4.43 10.60 12.70
CA TYR A 4 5.22 9.67 13.51
C TYR A 4 6.65 9.56 13.01
N PHE A 5 6.86 9.42 11.70
CA PHE A 5 8.19 9.35 11.10
C PHE A 5 9.04 10.58 11.48
N LEU A 6 8.53 11.79 11.23
CA LEU A 6 9.26 13.02 11.51
C LEU A 6 9.50 13.21 13.01
N HIS A 7 8.49 12.94 13.84
CA HIS A 7 8.62 13.05 15.30
C HIS A 7 9.65 12.06 15.85
N THR A 8 9.57 10.79 15.45
CA THR A 8 10.45 9.72 15.92
C THR A 8 11.88 9.94 15.45
N LEU A 9 12.07 10.32 14.18
CA LEU A 9 13.38 10.67 13.67
C LEU A 9 13.93 11.87 14.45
N THR A 10 13.18 12.95 14.59
CA THR A 10 13.64 14.16 15.32
C THR A 10 14.06 13.85 16.76
N THR A 11 13.25 13.07 17.48
CA THR A 11 13.47 12.77 18.90
C THR A 11 14.66 11.83 19.10
N ASN A 12 14.84 10.86 18.20
CA ASN A 12 15.84 9.80 18.36
C ASN A 12 17.10 10.00 17.52
N LEU A 13 17.18 11.03 16.66
CA LEU A 13 18.27 11.17 15.69
C LEU A 13 19.64 11.21 16.34
N SER A 14 19.79 11.85 17.49
CA SER A 14 21.06 11.90 18.22
C SER A 14 21.57 10.51 18.62
N THR A 15 20.67 9.63 19.04
CA THR A 15 20.98 8.24 19.41
C THR A 15 21.20 7.38 18.18
N LEU A 16 20.36 7.55 17.15
CA LEU A 16 20.47 6.83 15.89
C LEU A 16 21.76 7.18 15.13
N TRP A 17 22.24 8.42 15.24
CA TRP A 17 23.38 8.94 14.47
C TRP A 17 24.64 8.10 14.61
N THR A 18 24.88 7.54 15.80
CA THR A 18 26.04 6.70 16.10
C THR A 18 25.76 5.20 15.97
N SER A 19 24.53 4.82 15.63
CA SER A 19 24.15 3.41 15.51
C SER A 19 24.63 2.79 14.20
N HIS A 20 25.26 1.63 14.28
CA HIS A 20 25.62 0.83 13.11
C HIS A 20 24.40 0.39 12.30
N THR A 21 23.24 0.18 12.95
CA THR A 21 22.00 -0.19 12.24
C THR A 21 21.44 0.96 11.40
N PHE A 22 21.77 2.20 11.77
CA PHE A 22 21.32 3.40 11.07
C PHE A 22 22.27 3.83 9.95
N THR A 23 23.55 3.46 10.05
CA THR A 23 24.60 3.84 9.09
C THR A 23 24.20 3.60 7.63
N PRO A 24 23.63 2.44 7.22
CA PRO A 24 23.25 2.21 5.83
C PRO A 24 22.24 3.24 5.30
N TYR A 25 21.28 3.65 6.15
CA TYR A 25 20.24 4.62 5.80
C TYR A 25 20.80 6.03 5.71
N LEU A 26 21.77 6.38 6.54
CA LEU A 26 22.46 7.67 6.45
C LEU A 26 23.33 7.75 5.19
N SER A 27 24.12 6.70 4.91
CA SER A 27 25.02 6.66 3.75
C SER A 27 24.32 6.65 2.39
N ALA A 28 23.01 6.38 2.36
CA ALA A 28 22.20 6.43 1.14
C ALA A 28 21.87 7.85 0.67
N PHE A 29 22.14 8.89 1.49
CA PHE A 29 21.93 10.28 1.15
C PHE A 29 23.25 10.98 0.77
N PRO A 30 23.21 12.06 -0.03
CA PRO A 30 24.41 12.81 -0.39
C PRO A 30 25.19 13.30 0.84
N SER A 31 26.51 13.21 0.79
CA SER A 31 27.39 13.59 1.91
C SER A 31 27.23 15.05 2.35
N SER A 32 26.81 15.93 1.45
CA SER A 32 26.46 17.33 1.76
C SER A 32 25.31 17.46 2.77
N HIS A 33 24.42 16.47 2.84
CA HIS A 33 23.26 16.46 3.73
C HIS A 33 23.46 15.59 4.97
N THR A 34 24.56 14.86 5.10
CA THR A 34 24.80 13.90 6.19
C THR A 34 25.97 14.30 7.11
N THR A 35 26.37 15.57 7.07
CA THR A 35 27.47 16.13 7.87
C THR A 35 27.16 16.26 9.35
N SER A 36 25.89 16.46 9.72
CA SER A 36 25.44 16.55 11.10
C SER A 36 23.97 16.17 11.24
N PRO A 37 23.50 15.81 12.46
CA PRO A 37 22.09 15.53 12.71
C PRO A 37 21.14 16.64 12.25
N SER A 38 21.50 17.90 12.51
CA SER A 38 20.66 19.05 12.15
C SER A 38 20.54 19.22 10.64
N THR A 39 21.65 19.09 9.90
CA THR A 39 21.66 19.20 8.43
C THR A 39 20.83 18.08 7.81
N PHE A 40 20.98 16.85 8.31
CA PHE A 40 20.23 15.71 7.85
C PHE A 40 18.73 15.87 8.11
N LEU A 41 18.35 16.25 9.32
CA LEU A 41 16.96 16.47 9.67
C LEU A 41 16.32 17.59 8.83
N SER A 42 17.04 18.68 8.57
CA SER A 42 16.57 19.74 7.68
C SER A 42 16.32 19.23 6.27
N HIS A 43 17.21 18.39 5.74
CA HIS A 43 17.04 17.78 4.43
C HIS A 43 15.83 16.84 4.39
N ILE A 44 15.67 15.97 5.38
CA ILE A 44 14.52 15.06 5.46
C ILE A 44 13.20 15.82 5.56
N ASN A 45 13.12 16.87 6.38
CA ASN A 45 11.93 17.72 6.47
C ASN A 45 11.59 18.35 5.12
N HIS A 46 12.60 18.85 4.39
CA HIS A 46 12.40 19.39 3.06
C HIS A 46 11.83 18.33 2.11
N LEU A 47 12.45 17.14 2.04
CA LEU A 47 12.00 16.06 1.16
C LEU A 47 10.55 15.61 1.47
N VAL A 48 10.19 15.54 2.75
CA VAL A 48 8.83 15.18 3.16
C VAL A 48 7.84 16.31 2.81
N SER A 49 8.21 17.56 3.01
CA SER A 49 7.36 18.72 2.70
C SER A 49 7.07 18.90 1.21
N THR A 50 7.96 18.40 0.34
CA THR A 50 7.84 18.49 -1.12
C THR A 50 7.31 17.21 -1.76
N ASP A 51 6.81 16.25 -0.96
CA ASP A 51 6.35 14.93 -1.42
C ASP A 51 7.39 14.21 -2.32
N THR A 52 8.67 14.33 -1.98
CA THR A 52 9.76 13.73 -2.76
C THR A 52 9.79 12.21 -2.57
N LYS A 53 9.75 11.45 -3.67
CA LYS A 53 9.60 9.97 -3.66
C LYS A 53 10.90 9.24 -4.01
N THR A 54 12.00 9.57 -3.36
CA THR A 54 13.30 8.91 -3.59
C THR A 54 13.43 7.59 -2.83
N ALA A 55 14.18 6.64 -3.39
CA ALA A 55 14.42 5.34 -2.75
C ALA A 55 15.08 5.45 -1.36
N PRO A 56 16.11 6.31 -1.13
CA PRO A 56 16.70 6.50 0.20
C PRO A 56 15.70 6.95 1.26
N LEU A 57 14.80 7.88 0.91
CA LEU A 57 13.78 8.36 1.85
C LEU A 57 12.78 7.26 2.21
N LYS A 58 12.30 6.50 1.22
CA LYS A 58 11.39 5.38 1.45
C LYS A 58 12.02 4.31 2.35
N ASN A 59 13.31 4.00 2.14
CA ASN A 59 14.03 3.03 2.96
C ASN A 59 14.18 3.51 4.41
N LEU A 60 14.54 4.78 4.61
CA LEU A 60 14.63 5.40 5.94
C LEU A 60 13.28 5.40 6.66
N GLN A 61 12.20 5.74 5.97
CA GLN A 61 10.85 5.69 6.51
C GLN A 61 10.49 4.26 6.96
N GLY A 62 10.79 3.25 6.12
CA GLY A 62 10.59 1.85 6.45
C GLY A 62 11.34 1.42 7.73
N TYR A 63 12.59 1.85 7.90
CA TYR A 63 13.38 1.58 9.10
C TYR A 63 12.73 2.14 10.38
N ILE A 64 12.30 3.41 10.34
CA ILE A 64 11.66 4.05 11.50
C ILE A 64 10.30 3.43 11.80
N TRP A 65 9.50 3.12 10.78
CA TRP A 65 8.19 2.48 10.97
C TRP A 65 8.33 1.06 11.52
N LEU A 66 9.32 0.29 11.07
CA LEU A 66 9.57 -1.07 11.59
C LEU A 66 9.73 -1.06 13.11
N SER A 67 10.58 -0.16 13.63
CA SER A 67 10.79 -0.04 15.08
C SER A 67 9.51 0.31 15.82
N GLY A 68 8.69 1.22 15.28
CA GLY A 68 7.42 1.61 15.90
C GLY A 68 6.39 0.47 15.91
N TYR A 69 6.36 -0.33 14.85
CA TYR A 69 5.49 -1.50 14.78
C TYR A 69 5.94 -2.62 15.72
N GLU A 70 7.24 -2.91 15.77
CA GLU A 70 7.82 -3.95 16.63
C GLU A 70 7.70 -3.60 18.12
N SER A 71 7.80 -2.31 18.49
CA SER A 71 7.58 -1.85 19.85
C SER A 71 6.09 -1.79 20.25
N GLY A 72 5.18 -1.85 19.28
CA GLY A 72 3.75 -1.69 19.47
C GLY A 72 3.28 -0.24 19.62
N GLU A 73 4.17 0.75 19.46
CA GLU A 73 3.81 2.17 19.39
C GLU A 73 2.95 2.48 18.16
N LEU A 74 3.19 1.76 17.07
CA LEU A 74 2.38 1.79 15.87
C LEU A 74 1.55 0.52 15.77
N LYS A 75 0.27 0.70 15.45
CA LYS A 75 -0.58 -0.30 14.83
C LYS A 75 -1.26 0.33 13.64
N CYS A 76 -1.48 -0.47 12.60
CA CYS A 76 -2.29 -0.02 11.49
C CYS A 76 -3.78 -0.21 11.84
N PRO A 77 -4.56 0.89 11.93
CA PRO A 77 -5.99 0.77 11.99
C PRO A 77 -6.50 0.36 10.61
N LEU A 78 -7.21 -0.76 10.55
CA LEU A 78 -8.00 -1.14 9.39
C LEU A 78 -9.48 -0.85 9.68
N PHE A 79 -10.27 -0.66 8.62
CA PHE A 79 -11.71 -0.58 8.79
C PHE A 79 -12.24 -1.92 9.32
N LYS A 80 -13.23 -1.86 10.21
CA LYS A 80 -13.74 -3.02 10.97
C LYS A 80 -14.28 -4.15 10.08
N ASP A 81 -14.69 -3.82 8.85
CA ASP A 81 -15.20 -4.77 7.86
C ASP A 81 -14.09 -5.51 7.08
N VAL A 82 -12.83 -5.08 7.16
CA VAL A 82 -11.71 -5.67 6.39
C VAL A 82 -11.39 -7.10 6.83
N LEU A 83 -11.12 -7.34 8.12
CA LEU A 83 -10.79 -8.69 8.59
C LEU A 83 -11.94 -9.70 8.36
N PRO A 84 -13.21 -9.38 8.67
CA PRO A 84 -14.33 -10.24 8.33
C PRO A 84 -14.43 -10.55 6.83
N ALA A 85 -14.24 -9.55 5.97
CA ALA A 85 -14.25 -9.76 4.52
C ALA A 85 -13.10 -10.67 4.05
N PHE A 86 -11.89 -10.46 4.58
CA PHE A 86 -10.73 -11.30 4.26
C PHE A 86 -10.98 -12.77 4.62
N LYS A 87 -11.50 -13.04 5.83
CA LYS A 87 -11.87 -14.41 6.25
C LYS A 87 -12.87 -15.04 5.30
N ARG A 88 -13.97 -14.35 5.04
CA ARG A 88 -15.02 -14.80 4.11
C ARG A 88 -14.47 -15.10 2.72
N TRP A 89 -13.62 -14.24 2.16
CA TRP A 89 -13.03 -14.44 0.85
C TRP A 89 -12.10 -15.65 0.80
N ARG A 90 -11.28 -15.87 1.83
CA ARG A 90 -10.45 -17.08 1.92
C ARG A 90 -11.27 -18.35 2.06
N GLU A 91 -12.33 -18.34 2.85
CA GLU A 91 -13.27 -19.47 2.97
C GLU A 91 -13.95 -19.80 1.63
N GLN A 92 -14.17 -18.79 0.79
CA GLN A 92 -14.68 -18.94 -0.57
C GLN A 92 -13.61 -19.31 -1.61
N GLY A 93 -12.36 -19.55 -1.17
CA GLY A 93 -11.25 -19.87 -2.06
C GLY A 93 -10.76 -18.70 -2.91
N LYS A 94 -11.10 -17.46 -2.57
CA LYS A 94 -10.64 -16.27 -3.29
C LYS A 94 -9.22 -15.90 -2.88
N ARG A 95 -8.47 -15.37 -3.85
CA ARG A 95 -7.14 -14.81 -3.67
C ARG A 95 -7.27 -13.34 -3.27
N ILE A 96 -6.40 -12.87 -2.39
CA ILE A 96 -6.39 -11.48 -1.94
C ILE A 96 -5.00 -10.92 -2.19
N VAL A 97 -4.95 -9.78 -2.89
CA VAL A 97 -3.72 -9.14 -3.36
C VAL A 97 -3.80 -7.65 -3.04
N ILE A 98 -2.67 -7.06 -2.65
CA ILE A 98 -2.57 -5.62 -2.38
C ILE A 98 -1.80 -4.92 -3.48
N TYR A 99 -2.29 -3.77 -3.93
CA TYR A 99 -1.59 -2.86 -4.83
C TYR A 99 -1.61 -1.43 -4.27
N SER A 100 -0.43 -0.88 -3.95
CA SER A 100 -0.31 0.44 -3.32
C SER A 100 0.94 1.20 -3.77
N SER A 101 0.94 2.52 -3.64
CA SER A 101 2.13 3.35 -3.90
C SER A 101 3.21 3.21 -2.83
N GLY A 102 2.84 2.71 -1.63
CA GLY A 102 3.78 2.30 -0.60
C GLY A 102 4.57 1.07 -1.03
N SER A 103 5.85 0.98 -0.65
CA SER A 103 6.69 -0.17 -1.02
C SER A 103 6.12 -1.48 -0.50
N VAL A 104 6.41 -2.60 -1.19
CA VAL A 104 6.02 -3.94 -0.72
C VAL A 104 6.44 -4.20 0.73
N ALA A 105 7.62 -3.73 1.14
CA ALA A 105 8.08 -3.84 2.52
C ALA A 105 7.16 -3.10 3.50
N ALA A 106 6.76 -1.86 3.17
CA ALA A 106 5.84 -1.08 4.01
C ALA A 106 4.44 -1.72 4.07
N GLN A 107 3.95 -2.27 2.95
CA GLN A 107 2.67 -2.99 2.92
C GLN A 107 2.69 -4.21 3.83
N LYS A 108 3.76 -5.02 3.79
CA LYS A 108 3.92 -6.18 4.67
C LYS A 108 3.93 -5.78 6.15
N LEU A 109 4.60 -4.68 6.51
CA LEU A 109 4.57 -4.17 7.88
C LEU A 109 3.17 -3.74 8.30
N LEU A 110 2.46 -3.02 7.44
CA LEU A 110 1.10 -2.55 7.70
C LEU A 110 0.17 -3.72 8.04
N PHE A 111 0.15 -4.76 7.19
CA PHE A 111 -0.72 -5.92 7.40
C PHE A 111 -0.23 -6.89 8.48
N ARG A 112 1.06 -6.85 8.85
CA ARG A 112 1.59 -7.66 9.96
C ARG A 112 1.21 -7.11 11.33
N TYR A 113 1.11 -5.79 11.45
CA TYR A 113 0.93 -5.10 12.72
C TYR A 113 -0.36 -4.29 12.73
N THR A 114 -1.50 -4.95 12.50
CA THR A 114 -2.81 -4.30 12.58
C THR A 114 -3.37 -4.31 14.00
N GLU A 115 -4.44 -3.57 14.24
CA GLU A 115 -5.21 -3.66 15.50
C GLU A 115 -5.85 -5.04 15.71
N ASP A 116 -6.15 -5.75 14.62
CA ASP A 116 -6.77 -7.08 14.62
C ASP A 116 -5.76 -8.25 14.53
N GLY A 117 -4.46 -7.97 14.65
CA GLY A 117 -3.38 -8.94 14.59
C GLY A 117 -2.63 -8.97 13.26
N ASP A 118 -1.99 -10.10 12.96
CA ASP A 118 -1.25 -10.31 11.71
C ASP A 118 -2.17 -10.84 10.61
N LEU A 119 -2.38 -10.04 9.56
CA LEU A 119 -3.23 -10.36 8.42
C LEU A 119 -2.41 -10.80 7.19
N THR A 120 -1.08 -10.90 7.27
CA THR A 120 -0.24 -11.27 6.12
C THR A 120 -0.57 -12.65 5.58
N GLY A 121 -1.05 -13.58 6.42
CA GLY A 121 -1.49 -14.91 6.01
C GLY A 121 -2.72 -14.94 5.09
N PHE A 122 -3.46 -13.84 4.97
CA PHE A 122 -4.59 -13.71 4.03
C PHE A 122 -4.14 -13.29 2.63
N LEU A 123 -2.94 -12.72 2.50
CA LEU A 123 -2.47 -12.04 1.29
C LEU A 123 -1.55 -12.95 0.47
N GLU A 124 -1.86 -13.11 -0.81
CA GLU A 124 -1.09 -13.93 -1.74
C GLU A 124 -0.12 -13.12 -2.61
N GLY A 125 -0.27 -11.79 -2.63
CA GLY A 125 0.55 -10.91 -3.47
C GLY A 125 0.61 -9.49 -2.94
N TYR A 126 1.75 -8.84 -3.18
CA TYR A 126 2.00 -7.44 -2.85
C TYR A 126 2.61 -6.75 -4.06
N PHE A 127 1.95 -5.70 -4.52
CA PHE A 127 2.36 -4.93 -5.68
C PHE A 127 2.53 -3.47 -5.30
N ASP A 128 3.58 -2.86 -5.84
CA ASP A 128 3.85 -1.44 -5.71
C ASP A 128 4.20 -0.83 -7.07
N THR A 129 4.50 0.46 -7.05
CA THR A 129 4.79 1.18 -8.29
C THR A 129 6.09 0.74 -8.98
N VAL A 130 6.94 -0.04 -8.31
CA VAL A 130 8.21 -0.54 -8.85
C VAL A 130 7.98 -1.87 -9.57
N ASN A 131 7.20 -2.78 -8.98
CA ASN A 131 6.97 -4.09 -9.57
C ASN A 131 5.75 -4.16 -10.50
N ALA A 132 4.73 -3.31 -10.33
CA ALA A 132 3.54 -3.27 -11.19
C ALA A 132 3.57 -2.13 -12.22
N GLY A 133 3.86 -0.89 -11.80
CA GLY A 133 3.78 0.31 -12.65
C GLY A 133 2.98 1.43 -11.97
N MET A 134 2.56 2.49 -12.69
CA MET A 134 1.72 3.52 -12.06
C MET A 134 0.27 3.05 -11.91
N LYS A 135 -0.41 3.50 -10.84
CA LYS A 135 -1.78 3.03 -10.52
C LYS A 135 -2.86 3.52 -11.50
N GLY A 136 -2.58 4.56 -12.28
CA GLY A 136 -3.47 5.04 -13.35
C GLY A 136 -3.17 4.45 -14.73
N GLU A 137 -2.27 3.48 -14.84
CA GLU A 137 -1.89 2.85 -16.11
C GLU A 137 -2.48 1.45 -16.20
N ARG A 138 -3.20 1.14 -17.30
CA ARG A 138 -3.82 -0.17 -17.52
C ARG A 138 -2.79 -1.31 -17.51
N GLU A 139 -1.58 -1.05 -18.00
CA GLU A 139 -0.49 -2.02 -18.10
C GLU A 139 -0.09 -2.57 -16.73
N SER A 140 -0.22 -1.76 -15.67
CA SER A 140 0.05 -2.19 -14.30
C SER A 140 -0.87 -3.32 -13.87
N TYR A 141 -2.15 -3.26 -14.23
CA TYR A 141 -3.15 -4.27 -13.86
C TYR A 141 -2.97 -5.56 -14.66
N THR A 142 -2.65 -5.44 -15.96
CA THR A 142 -2.26 -6.60 -16.79
C THR A 142 -1.04 -7.31 -16.18
N LYS A 143 -0.01 -6.54 -15.78
CA LYS A 143 1.20 -7.10 -15.19
C LYS A 143 0.96 -7.78 -13.84
N ILE A 144 0.10 -7.20 -12.99
CA ILE A 144 -0.32 -7.81 -11.71
C ILE A 144 -0.98 -9.16 -12.00
N PHE A 145 -1.92 -9.20 -12.94
CA PHE A 145 -2.63 -10.42 -13.30
C PHE A 145 -1.69 -11.50 -13.87
N GLU A 146 -0.77 -11.14 -14.75
CA GLU A 146 0.23 -12.07 -15.30
C GLU A 146 1.12 -12.65 -14.19
N ALA A 147 1.62 -11.81 -13.28
CA ALA A 147 2.41 -12.27 -12.14
C ALA A 147 1.62 -13.24 -11.23
N MET A 148 0.32 -12.99 -11.02
CA MET A 148 -0.53 -13.88 -10.22
C MET A 148 -0.86 -15.19 -10.94
N ARG A 149 -0.88 -15.20 -12.28
CA ARG A 149 -1.05 -16.42 -13.08
C ARG A 149 0.19 -17.32 -13.06
N GLU A 150 1.39 -16.74 -13.15
CA GLU A 150 2.65 -17.51 -13.13
C GLU A 150 2.82 -18.33 -11.85
N VAL A 151 2.35 -17.80 -10.70
CA VAL A 151 2.40 -18.49 -9.40
C VAL A 151 1.59 -19.79 -9.38
N GLU A 152 0.60 -19.97 -10.27
CA GLU A 152 -0.33 -21.11 -10.21
C GLU A 152 0.13 -22.37 -10.97
N GLY A 153 1.10 -22.26 -11.89
CA GLY A 153 1.63 -23.39 -12.67
C GLY A 153 0.67 -23.96 -13.74
N ASP A 154 1.26 -24.56 -14.78
CA ASP A 154 0.71 -25.11 -16.04
C ASP A 154 -0.42 -26.19 -15.93
N GLY A 155 -1.44 -26.02 -15.09
CA GLY A 155 -2.48 -27.06 -14.93
C GLY A 155 -3.82 -26.68 -14.34
N LYS A 156 -4.03 -25.45 -13.86
CA LYS A 156 -5.36 -24.94 -13.49
C LYS A 156 -5.88 -24.01 -14.57
N SER A 157 -7.20 -24.00 -14.77
CA SER A 157 -7.88 -23.17 -15.78
C SER A 157 -7.27 -21.77 -15.78
N VAL A 158 -6.86 -21.28 -16.96
CA VAL A 158 -6.41 -19.90 -17.13
C VAL A 158 -7.45 -18.99 -16.48
N GLU A 159 -7.15 -18.45 -15.30
CA GLU A 159 -8.01 -17.44 -14.71
C GLU A 159 -8.08 -16.29 -15.70
N ASP A 160 -9.29 -15.83 -16.00
CA ASP A 160 -9.52 -14.68 -16.87
C ASP A 160 -9.38 -13.41 -16.02
N ILE A 161 -8.77 -12.36 -16.57
CA ILE A 161 -8.59 -11.06 -15.91
C ILE A 161 -9.95 -10.48 -15.49
N GLY A 162 -11.01 -10.78 -16.24
CA GLY A 162 -12.39 -10.40 -15.89
C GLY A 162 -12.97 -11.06 -14.64
N ARG A 163 -12.28 -12.05 -14.05
CA ARG A 163 -12.67 -12.65 -12.75
C ARG A 163 -12.06 -11.93 -11.55
N TRP A 164 -11.12 -11.03 -11.78
CA TRP A 164 -10.49 -10.22 -10.75
C TRP A 164 -11.33 -8.97 -10.49
N LEU A 165 -11.54 -8.68 -9.21
CA LEU A 165 -12.21 -7.47 -8.74
C LEU A 165 -11.20 -6.52 -8.11
N PHE A 166 -11.03 -5.34 -8.70
CA PHE A 166 -10.22 -4.27 -8.14
C PHE A 166 -11.08 -3.30 -7.31
N CYS A 167 -10.56 -2.90 -6.16
CA CYS A 167 -11.24 -2.00 -5.23
C CYS A 167 -10.32 -0.82 -4.90
N SER A 168 -10.74 0.41 -5.19
CA SER A 168 -9.97 1.62 -4.87
C SER A 168 -10.89 2.81 -4.56
N ASP A 169 -10.42 3.78 -3.78
CA ASP A 169 -11.09 5.07 -3.60
C ASP A 169 -10.88 6.03 -4.78
N ARG A 170 -9.94 5.71 -5.68
CA ARG A 170 -9.53 6.59 -6.78
C ARG A 170 -10.16 6.16 -8.10
N VAL A 171 -10.94 7.06 -8.68
CA VAL A 171 -11.65 6.81 -9.94
C VAL A 171 -10.68 6.48 -11.07
N GLU A 172 -9.54 7.18 -11.14
CA GLU A 172 -8.55 6.98 -12.20
C GLU A 172 -7.92 5.58 -12.14
N GLU A 173 -7.77 5.03 -10.94
CA GLU A 173 -7.27 3.66 -10.74
C GLU A 173 -8.34 2.62 -11.11
N VAL A 174 -9.60 2.90 -10.76
CA VAL A 174 -10.75 2.05 -11.12
C VAL A 174 -10.94 2.01 -12.63
N ASP A 175 -10.88 3.15 -13.31
CA ASP A 175 -10.94 3.25 -14.77
C ASP A 175 -9.80 2.45 -15.43
N ALA A 176 -8.55 2.61 -14.96
CA ALA A 176 -7.40 1.86 -15.49
C ALA A 176 -7.53 0.33 -15.31
N ALA A 177 -8.07 -0.13 -14.19
CA ALA A 177 -8.35 -1.55 -13.96
C ALA A 177 -9.42 -2.09 -14.91
N ARG A 178 -10.48 -1.32 -15.15
CA ARG A 178 -11.55 -1.66 -16.12
C ARG A 178 -11.02 -1.72 -17.55
N GLU A 179 -10.16 -0.77 -17.93
CA GLU A 179 -9.50 -0.78 -19.23
C GLU A 179 -8.59 -2.00 -19.43
N ALA A 180 -8.00 -2.54 -18.36
CA ALA A 180 -7.26 -3.80 -18.40
C ALA A 180 -8.19 -5.03 -18.49
N GLY A 181 -9.50 -4.86 -18.31
CA GLY A 181 -10.50 -5.93 -18.38
C GLY A 181 -10.87 -6.53 -17.02
N MET A 182 -10.43 -5.94 -15.91
CA MET A 182 -10.88 -6.35 -14.56
C MET A 182 -12.29 -5.82 -14.25
N GLN A 183 -13.00 -6.53 -13.39
CA GLN A 183 -14.10 -5.91 -12.64
C GLN A 183 -13.51 -4.85 -11.70
N ALA A 184 -14.18 -3.72 -11.51
CA ALA A 184 -13.69 -2.71 -10.55
C ALA A 184 -14.83 -1.92 -9.91
N VAL A 185 -14.61 -1.54 -8.65
CA VAL A 185 -15.56 -0.74 -7.85
C VAL A 185 -14.83 0.40 -7.16
N VAL A 186 -15.55 1.51 -6.98
CA VAL A 186 -15.07 2.62 -6.16
C VAL A 186 -15.50 2.38 -4.72
N VAL A 187 -14.53 2.33 -3.80
CA VAL A 187 -14.79 2.20 -2.36
C VAL A 187 -14.90 3.59 -1.74
N VAL A 188 -16.08 3.90 -1.22
CA VAL A 188 -16.39 5.20 -0.61
C VAL A 188 -16.27 5.09 0.90
N ARG A 189 -15.29 5.76 1.49
CA ARG A 189 -15.11 5.85 2.94
C ARG A 189 -15.24 7.30 3.40
N GLU A 190 -15.62 7.46 4.66
CA GLU A 190 -15.58 8.77 5.33
C GLU A 190 -14.16 9.36 5.22
N GLY A 191 -14.07 10.61 4.78
CA GLY A 191 -12.80 11.31 4.56
C GLY A 191 -12.19 11.15 3.16
N ASN A 192 -12.76 10.32 2.29
CA ASN A 192 -12.36 10.28 0.88
C ASN A 192 -12.73 11.59 0.16
N ALA A 193 -12.03 11.88 -0.94
CA ALA A 193 -12.37 13.00 -1.80
C ALA A 193 -13.81 12.82 -2.36
N PRO A 194 -14.58 13.91 -2.51
CA PRO A 194 -15.93 13.81 -3.05
C PRO A 194 -15.89 13.36 -4.52
N LEU A 195 -16.73 12.38 -4.85
CA LEU A 195 -16.94 11.94 -6.23
C LEU A 195 -17.86 12.92 -6.98
N SER A 196 -17.54 13.19 -8.24
CA SER A 196 -18.41 13.96 -9.15
C SER A 196 -19.71 13.18 -9.44
N GLU A 197 -20.77 13.88 -9.87
CA GLU A 197 -22.01 13.22 -10.28
C GLU A 197 -21.78 12.22 -11.41
N GLY A 198 -20.99 12.61 -12.42
CA GLY A 198 -20.63 11.72 -13.52
C GLY A 198 -19.87 10.47 -13.09
N ASP A 199 -19.00 10.55 -12.09
CA ASP A 199 -18.29 9.38 -11.59
C ASP A 199 -19.21 8.44 -10.81
N ARG A 200 -20.18 8.99 -10.07
CA ARG A 200 -21.19 8.22 -9.34
C ARG A 200 -22.13 7.46 -10.29
N GLU A 201 -22.41 8.02 -11.46
CA GLU A 201 -23.25 7.37 -12.48
C GLU A 201 -22.49 6.28 -13.26
N ARG A 202 -21.19 6.48 -13.53
CA ARG A 202 -20.37 5.57 -14.35
C ARG A 202 -19.80 4.36 -13.60
N HIS A 203 -19.75 4.43 -12.26
CA HIS A 203 -19.09 3.44 -11.42
C HIS A 203 -20.02 2.75 -10.46
N VAL A 204 -19.73 1.49 -10.18
CA VAL A 204 -20.30 0.79 -9.04
C VAL A 204 -19.61 1.28 -7.78
N LEU A 205 -20.39 1.75 -6.81
CA LEU A 205 -19.91 2.27 -5.54
C LEU A 205 -20.23 1.28 -4.43
N VAL A 206 -19.31 1.12 -3.49
CA VAL A 206 -19.52 0.36 -2.24
C VAL A 206 -19.03 1.20 -1.06
N GLU A 207 -19.73 1.17 0.08
CA GLU A 207 -19.30 1.92 1.29
C GLU A 207 -18.36 1.08 2.18
N GLY A 208 -18.32 -0.23 1.96
CA GLY A 208 -17.46 -1.18 2.65
C GLY A 208 -17.06 -2.37 1.79
N VAL A 209 -16.01 -3.09 2.23
CA VAL A 209 -15.59 -4.33 1.54
C VAL A 209 -16.45 -5.52 1.92
N ASP A 210 -17.29 -5.39 2.95
CA ASP A 210 -18.33 -6.36 3.30
C ASP A 210 -19.44 -6.44 2.25
N GLU A 211 -19.74 -5.35 1.52
CA GLU A 211 -20.72 -5.32 0.44
C GLU A 211 -20.28 -6.10 -0.81
N ILE A 212 -18.98 -6.36 -0.96
CA ILE A 212 -18.42 -7.09 -2.09
C ILE A 212 -18.96 -8.52 -2.11
N GLY A 213 -19.66 -8.87 -3.19
CA GLY A 213 -20.39 -10.14 -3.37
C GLY A 213 -21.92 -10.00 -3.28
N SER A 214 -22.42 -8.89 -2.75
CA SER A 214 -23.84 -8.50 -2.80
C SER A 214 -24.14 -7.53 -3.95
N VAL A 215 -23.11 -6.85 -4.46
CA VAL A 215 -23.23 -5.90 -5.58
C VAL A 215 -22.82 -6.57 -6.89
N GLU A 216 -23.68 -6.51 -7.90
CA GLU A 216 -23.37 -6.96 -9.25
C GLU A 216 -22.44 -5.97 -9.95
N VAL A 217 -21.20 -6.38 -10.21
CA VAL A 217 -20.27 -5.63 -11.06
C VAL A 217 -20.50 -6.07 -12.50
N LYS A 218 -21.08 -5.18 -13.31
CA LYS A 218 -21.36 -5.41 -14.73
C LYS A 218 -20.10 -5.41 -15.58
#